data_AF-A0A9W7XTD4-F1
#
_entry.id   AF-A0A9W7XTD4-F1
#
_cell.length_a   1.000
_cell.length_b   1.000
_cell.length_c   1.000
_cell.angle_alpha   90.00
_cell.angle_beta   90.00
_cell.angle_gamma   90.00
#
_symmetry.space_group_name_H-M   'P 1'
#
loop_
_entity.id
_entity.type
_entity.pdbx_description
1 polymer ?
#
loop_
_entity_poly.entity_id
_entity_poly.type
_entity_poly.pdbx_seq_one_letter_code
_entity_poly.pdbx_strand_id
1 'polypeptide(L)'
;KLELAFDRPFSVHRHQSNRTNIRYESVSCKDKDDALGRLSSDVARLISRDELCGTSARIIVYCTYVYQCEIVASAIQNRLRSKPLVYNGKLDAVGKSKAYSQWTDPANKNPIIVATSGFGAGIDMPSVAAVFHYGPAYNELQYAQESGRAGRMPGSVCLSRSYYWMDILTQLHRHTSEAGKGDALERLEGAFSIMQTEECSRRILGDLLDGNGLACFMLAGDGVVPCSCCVKDYEVDYSWIPALPAPVQVQDDMDISEDEGPARDLLNFDQSPPSSIGYCEDSDNSKDSDDSNDSDDSDDGLYMLPPQEQTSLLPALGQARMPAPLL
;
A
#
# COMPACT_ATOMS: atom_id res chain seq x y z
N LYS A 1 11.66 30.44 5.38
CA LYS A 1 11.00 31.35 4.40
C LYS A 1 11.82 31.22 3.13
N LEU A 2 11.31 30.51 2.12
CA LEU A 2 11.96 30.39 0.82
C LEU A 2 11.49 31.59 -0.01
N GLU A 3 12.37 32.56 -0.23
CA GLU A 3 12.07 33.68 -1.13
C GLU A 3 12.49 33.26 -2.54
N LEU A 4 11.49 32.92 -3.35
CA LEU A 4 11.68 32.68 -4.77
C LEU A 4 11.61 34.04 -5.47
N ALA A 5 12.78 34.54 -5.90
CA ALA A 5 12.86 35.72 -6.75
C ALA A 5 12.68 35.29 -8.21
N PHE A 6 11.65 35.81 -8.86
CA PHE A 6 11.41 35.60 -10.28
C PHE A 6 11.69 36.90 -11.02
N ASP A 7 12.60 36.88 -11.99
CA ASP A 7 12.99 38.06 -12.79
C ASP A 7 11.90 38.49 -13.80
N ARG A 8 10.75 37.80 -13.81
CA ARG A 8 9.63 38.04 -14.73
C ARG A 8 8.30 37.90 -13.98
N PRO A 9 7.24 38.57 -14.44
CA PRO A 9 5.89 38.36 -13.91
C PRO A 9 5.52 36.87 -14.03
N PHE A 10 4.96 36.32 -12.96
CA PHE A 10 4.46 34.95 -12.93
C PHE A 10 3.03 34.94 -12.40
N SER A 11 2.28 33.91 -12.78
CA SER A 11 0.99 33.58 -12.20
C SER A 11 1.09 32.27 -11.44
N VAL A 12 0.51 32.21 -10.24
CA VAL A 12 0.38 30.98 -9.47
C VAL A 12 -1.01 30.42 -9.71
N HIS A 13 -1.08 29.26 -10.34
CA HIS A 13 -2.32 28.52 -10.52
C HIS A 13 -2.35 27.38 -9.51
N ARG A 14 -3.32 27.42 -8.60
CA ARG A 14 -3.56 26.34 -7.62
C ARG A 14 -4.93 25.74 -7.90
N HIS A 15 -4.95 24.44 -8.19
CA HIS A 15 -6.20 23.68 -8.25
C HIS A 15 -6.58 23.19 -6.85
N GLN A 16 -7.87 22.98 -6.62
CA GLN A 16 -8.31 22.35 -5.37
C GLN A 16 -7.76 20.93 -5.30
N SER A 17 -7.24 20.55 -4.14
CA SER A 17 -6.66 19.22 -3.90
C SER A 17 -7.74 18.16 -3.64
N ASN A 18 -9.01 18.56 -3.57
CA ASN A 18 -10.13 17.70 -3.20
C ASN A 18 -10.41 16.62 -4.25
N ARG A 19 -10.55 15.38 -3.78
CA ARG A 19 -10.91 14.22 -4.59
C ARG A 19 -12.36 13.88 -4.30
N THR A 20 -13.25 14.46 -5.11
CA THR A 20 -14.71 14.33 -4.95
C THR A 20 -15.18 12.89 -5.09
N ASN A 21 -14.41 12.05 -5.75
CA ASN A 21 -14.77 10.71 -6.14
C ASN A 21 -14.24 9.60 -5.21
N ILE A 22 -13.58 9.97 -4.09
CA ILE A 22 -13.11 9.04 -3.06
C ILE A 22 -14.06 9.06 -1.87
N ARG A 23 -14.60 7.90 -1.48
CA ARG A 23 -15.29 7.71 -0.21
C ARG A 23 -14.26 7.54 0.90
N TYR A 24 -14.14 8.54 1.77
CA TYR A 24 -13.32 8.46 2.98
C TYR A 24 -14.12 7.81 4.12
N GLU A 25 -13.55 6.79 4.73
CA GLU A 25 -14.13 6.13 5.90
C GLU A 25 -13.08 5.83 6.97
N SER A 26 -13.51 5.92 8.22
CA SER A 26 -12.71 5.53 9.38
C SER A 26 -13.49 4.59 10.27
N VAL A 27 -12.83 3.52 10.70
CA VAL A 27 -13.40 2.45 11.52
C VAL A 27 -12.62 2.36 12.83
N SER A 28 -13.28 2.78 13.92
CA SER A 28 -12.77 2.55 15.27
C SER A 28 -12.86 1.07 15.62
N CYS A 29 -11.76 0.51 16.09
CA CYS A 29 -11.59 -0.89 16.44
C CYS A 29 -11.23 -1.00 17.92
N LYS A 30 -11.61 -2.12 18.54
CA LYS A 30 -11.34 -2.36 19.96
C LYS A 30 -9.84 -2.42 20.25
N ASP A 31 -9.12 -3.13 19.40
CA ASP A 31 -7.69 -3.37 19.48
C ASP A 31 -7.12 -3.67 18.08
N LYS A 32 -5.82 -3.98 18.04
CA LYS A 32 -5.10 -4.30 16.80
C LYS A 32 -5.65 -5.56 16.09
N ASP A 33 -6.20 -6.51 16.84
CA ASP A 33 -6.67 -7.79 16.29
C ASP A 33 -8.07 -7.64 15.70
N ASP A 34 -8.96 -6.86 16.34
CA ASP A 34 -10.24 -6.44 15.77
C ASP A 34 -10.03 -5.63 14.47
N ALA A 35 -9.06 -4.70 14.47
CA ALA A 35 -8.69 -3.96 13.27
C ALA A 35 -8.22 -4.89 12.14
N LEU A 36 -7.36 -5.87 12.46
CA LEU A 36 -6.84 -6.83 11.49
C LEU A 36 -7.96 -7.71 10.92
N GLY A 37 -8.86 -8.17 11.79
CA GLY A 37 -10.01 -8.99 11.43
C GLY A 37 -11.00 -8.27 10.52
N ARG A 38 -11.31 -7.00 10.83
CA ARG A 38 -12.21 -6.15 10.01
C ARG A 38 -11.60 -5.80 8.67
N LEU A 39 -10.33 -5.37 8.65
CA LEU A 39 -9.62 -5.03 7.42
C LEU A 39 -9.56 -6.23 6.47
N SER A 40 -9.07 -7.37 6.96
CA SER A 40 -8.93 -8.56 6.12
C SER A 40 -10.29 -9.10 5.64
N SER A 41 -11.35 -8.95 6.45
CA SER A 41 -12.74 -9.27 6.05
C SER A 41 -13.25 -8.34 4.94
N ASP A 42 -13.02 -7.04 5.07
CA ASP A 42 -13.47 -6.04 4.08
C ASP A 42 -12.72 -6.18 2.75
N VAL A 43 -11.40 -6.37 2.80
CA VAL A 43 -10.59 -6.67 1.60
C VAL A 43 -11.09 -7.95 0.93
N ALA A 44 -11.31 -9.01 1.71
CA ALA A 44 -11.81 -10.26 1.16
C ALA A 44 -13.21 -10.09 0.54
N ARG A 45 -14.08 -9.30 1.14
CA ARG A 45 -15.42 -9.01 0.60
C ARG A 45 -15.36 -8.35 -0.77
N LEU A 46 -14.51 -7.34 -0.95
CA LEU A 46 -14.35 -6.65 -2.24
C LEU A 46 -13.87 -7.60 -3.35
N ILE A 47 -13.00 -8.56 -3.02
CA ILE A 47 -12.47 -9.53 -3.99
C ILE A 47 -13.43 -10.71 -4.22
N SER A 48 -14.08 -11.22 -3.17
CA SER A 48 -14.89 -12.45 -3.23
C SER A 48 -16.34 -12.24 -3.67
N ARG A 49 -16.89 -11.02 -3.61
CA ARG A 49 -18.29 -10.76 -4.00
C ARG A 49 -18.50 -10.49 -5.49
N ASP A 50 -17.56 -10.86 -6.36
CA ASP A 50 -17.54 -10.48 -7.78
C ASP A 50 -17.45 -8.98 -8.06
N GLU A 51 -17.46 -8.10 -7.04
CA GLU A 51 -17.35 -6.64 -7.21
C GLU A 51 -16.05 -6.26 -7.95
N LEU A 52 -14.92 -6.87 -7.54
CA LEU A 52 -13.63 -6.68 -8.18
C LEU A 52 -13.04 -7.98 -8.77
N CYS A 53 -13.69 -9.13 -8.54
CA CYS A 53 -13.20 -10.41 -9.04
C CYS A 53 -13.11 -10.38 -10.57
N GLY A 54 -11.97 -10.80 -11.14
CA GLY A 54 -11.78 -10.82 -12.58
C GLY A 54 -11.77 -9.42 -13.22
N THR A 55 -11.59 -8.35 -12.44
CA THR A 55 -11.41 -6.98 -12.94
C THR A 55 -9.94 -6.55 -12.86
N SER A 56 -9.61 -5.46 -13.54
CA SER A 56 -8.30 -4.80 -13.47
C SER A 56 -8.07 -3.96 -12.21
N ALA A 57 -8.99 -4.04 -11.23
CA ALA A 57 -8.92 -3.31 -9.99
C ALA A 57 -7.62 -3.58 -9.23
N ARG A 58 -7.11 -2.54 -8.58
CA ARG A 58 -5.99 -2.65 -7.65
C ARG A 58 -6.36 -2.16 -6.27
N ILE A 59 -5.82 -2.84 -5.26
CA ILE A 59 -5.99 -2.50 -3.85
C ILE A 59 -4.61 -2.27 -3.23
N ILE A 60 -4.49 -1.20 -2.46
CA ILE A 60 -3.30 -0.91 -1.66
C ILE A 60 -3.70 -1.00 -0.18
N VAL A 61 -2.91 -1.71 0.61
CA VAL A 61 -3.06 -1.77 2.07
C VAL A 61 -1.82 -1.19 2.71
N TYR A 62 -1.94 0.00 3.30
CA TYR A 62 -0.87 0.65 4.03
C TYR A 62 -0.81 0.15 5.47
N CYS A 63 0.40 -0.14 5.93
CA CYS A 63 0.72 -0.46 7.30
C CYS A 63 1.66 0.62 7.87
N THR A 64 1.46 0.97 9.15
CA THR A 64 2.34 1.88 9.88
C THR A 64 3.77 1.35 9.97
N TYR A 65 3.92 0.03 10.18
CA TYR A 65 5.21 -0.63 10.38
C TYR A 65 5.48 -1.75 9.39
N VAL A 66 6.77 -2.07 9.20
CA VAL A 66 7.21 -3.15 8.30
C VAL A 66 6.72 -4.52 8.75
N TYR A 67 6.82 -4.83 10.06
CA TYR A 67 6.40 -6.14 10.59
C TYR A 67 4.90 -6.40 10.37
N GLN A 68 4.08 -5.34 10.38
CA GLN A 68 2.64 -5.43 10.15
C GLN A 68 2.32 -5.90 8.73
N CYS A 69 3.17 -5.61 7.73
CA CYS A 69 2.88 -5.98 6.35
C CYS A 69 2.70 -7.49 6.17
N GLU A 70 3.57 -8.30 6.79
CA GLU A 70 3.46 -9.77 6.70
C GLU A 70 2.28 -10.31 7.50
N ILE A 71 1.96 -9.71 8.66
CA ILE A 71 0.79 -10.06 9.46
C ILE A 71 -0.51 -9.81 8.67
N VAL A 72 -0.63 -8.61 8.08
CA VAL A 72 -1.77 -8.21 7.26
C VAL A 72 -1.89 -9.07 6.00
N ALA A 73 -0.78 -9.31 5.29
CA ALA A 73 -0.77 -10.19 4.12
C ALA A 73 -1.23 -11.61 4.47
N SER A 74 -0.77 -12.16 5.59
CA SER A 74 -1.17 -13.50 6.06
C SER A 74 -2.65 -13.54 6.47
N ALA A 75 -3.17 -12.50 7.13
CA ALA A 75 -4.58 -12.42 7.50
C ALA A 75 -5.52 -12.36 6.27
N ILE A 76 -5.09 -11.68 5.21
CA ILE A 76 -5.80 -11.64 3.92
C ILE A 76 -5.68 -12.99 3.20
N GLN A 77 -4.48 -13.59 3.18
CA GLN A 77 -4.25 -14.92 2.59
C GLN A 77 -5.16 -15.98 3.20
N ASN A 78 -5.34 -15.97 4.52
CA ASN A 78 -6.20 -16.92 5.21
C ASN A 78 -7.68 -16.84 4.77
N ARG A 79 -8.10 -15.70 4.20
CA ARG A 79 -9.46 -15.51 3.68
C ARG A 79 -9.56 -15.78 2.18
N LEU A 80 -8.57 -15.34 1.41
CA LEU A 80 -8.59 -15.37 -0.05
C LEU A 80 -7.83 -16.54 -0.68
N ARG A 81 -7.07 -17.31 0.11
CA ARG A 81 -6.13 -18.37 -0.33
C ARG A 81 -5.00 -17.90 -1.26
N SER A 82 -4.97 -16.62 -1.62
CA SER A 82 -3.90 -15.95 -2.36
C SER A 82 -3.20 -14.95 -1.46
N LYS A 83 -1.88 -15.05 -1.31
CA LYS A 83 -1.09 -14.14 -0.47
C LYS A 83 -0.89 -12.82 -1.20
N PRO A 84 -1.30 -11.66 -0.64
CA PRO A 84 -0.97 -10.35 -1.23
C PRO A 84 0.52 -10.16 -1.48
N LEU A 85 0.84 -9.32 -2.45
CA LEU A 85 2.22 -8.86 -2.65
C LEU A 85 2.61 -7.97 -1.48
N VAL A 86 3.86 -8.04 -1.04
CA VAL A 86 4.38 -7.22 0.06
C VAL A 86 5.42 -6.25 -0.49
N TYR A 87 5.35 -4.98 -0.10
CA TYR A 87 6.31 -3.94 -0.48
C TYR A 87 6.71 -3.10 0.73
N ASN A 88 7.92 -3.27 1.24
CA ASN A 88 8.38 -2.54 2.42
C ASN A 88 9.89 -2.28 2.38
N GLY A 89 10.40 -1.65 3.45
CA GLY A 89 11.81 -1.27 3.59
C GLY A 89 12.81 -2.43 3.58
N LYS A 90 12.39 -3.65 3.97
CA LYS A 90 13.24 -4.85 3.99
C LYS A 90 13.52 -5.43 2.60
N LEU A 91 12.75 -5.03 1.58
CA LEU A 91 13.03 -5.41 0.20
C LEU A 91 14.13 -4.54 -0.41
N ASP A 92 15.05 -5.19 -1.10
CA ASP A 92 16.02 -4.56 -1.97
C ASP A 92 15.35 -3.98 -3.24
N ALA A 93 16.15 -3.31 -4.09
CA ALA A 93 15.62 -2.70 -5.31
C ALA A 93 14.99 -3.73 -6.26
N VAL A 94 15.58 -4.93 -6.34
CA VAL A 94 15.09 -6.02 -7.19
C VAL A 94 13.75 -6.54 -6.67
N GLY A 95 13.64 -6.80 -5.37
CA GLY A 95 12.39 -7.23 -4.72
C GLY A 95 11.28 -6.20 -4.85
N LYS A 96 11.59 -4.92 -4.65
CA LYS A 96 10.64 -3.81 -4.87
C LYS A 96 10.16 -3.74 -6.31
N SER A 97 11.07 -3.82 -7.28
CA SER A 97 10.74 -3.82 -8.70
C SER A 97 9.89 -5.02 -9.08
N LYS A 98 10.20 -6.21 -8.57
CA LYS A 98 9.42 -7.44 -8.80
C LYS A 98 8.02 -7.32 -8.23
N ALA A 99 7.87 -6.91 -6.97
CA ALA A 99 6.57 -6.74 -6.33
C ALA A 99 5.70 -5.71 -7.08
N TYR A 100 6.29 -4.57 -7.47
CA TYR A 100 5.59 -3.56 -8.25
C TYR A 100 5.19 -4.06 -9.65
N SER A 101 6.10 -4.73 -10.37
CA SER A 101 5.82 -5.27 -11.70
C SER A 101 4.71 -6.32 -11.65
N GLN A 102 4.77 -7.22 -10.67
CA GLN A 102 3.72 -8.20 -10.44
C GLN A 102 2.38 -7.56 -10.08
N TRP A 103 2.38 -6.51 -9.26
CA TRP A 103 1.14 -5.83 -8.87
C TRP A 103 0.54 -5.03 -10.02
N THR A 104 1.34 -4.50 -10.93
CA THR A 104 0.86 -3.72 -12.08
C THR A 104 0.44 -4.60 -13.25
N ASP A 105 1.01 -5.80 -13.38
CA ASP A 105 0.73 -6.75 -14.47
C ASP A 105 -0.76 -7.14 -14.53
N PRO A 106 -1.49 -6.78 -15.62
CA PRO A 106 -2.88 -7.17 -15.82
C PRO A 106 -3.13 -8.68 -15.82
N ALA A 107 -2.14 -9.49 -16.19
CA ALA A 107 -2.26 -10.96 -16.16
C ALA A 107 -2.17 -11.53 -14.73
N ASN A 108 -1.65 -10.75 -13.78
CA ASN A 108 -1.55 -11.17 -12.40
C ASN A 108 -2.89 -11.04 -11.67
N LYS A 109 -3.42 -12.20 -11.26
CA LYS A 109 -4.67 -12.35 -10.51
C LYS A 109 -4.62 -11.85 -9.07
N ASN A 110 -3.49 -11.35 -8.59
CA ASN A 110 -3.35 -10.79 -7.25
C ASN A 110 -3.41 -9.25 -7.29
N PRO A 111 -4.58 -8.64 -7.03
CA PRO A 111 -4.75 -7.19 -7.12
C PRO A 111 -4.24 -6.44 -5.88
N ILE A 112 -3.75 -7.14 -4.85
CA ILE A 112 -3.50 -6.58 -3.53
C ILE A 112 -2.00 -6.43 -3.32
N ILE A 113 -1.59 -5.23 -2.92
CA ILE A 113 -0.26 -4.96 -2.38
C ILE A 113 -0.37 -4.40 -0.97
N VAL A 114 0.33 -5.04 -0.04
CA VAL A 114 0.47 -4.62 1.36
C VAL A 114 1.81 -3.93 1.50
N ALA A 115 1.81 -2.70 2.00
CA ALA A 115 3.00 -1.88 1.95
C ALA A 115 3.14 -0.92 3.12
N THR A 116 4.36 -0.42 3.32
CA THR A 116 4.59 0.78 4.15
C THR A 116 4.62 2.04 3.29
N SER A 117 4.82 3.18 3.96
CA SER A 117 5.05 4.51 3.40
C SER A 117 5.97 4.58 2.17
N GLY A 118 6.95 3.68 2.05
CA GLY A 118 7.88 3.62 0.93
C GLY A 118 7.26 3.21 -0.41
N PHE A 119 6.04 2.67 -0.41
CA PHE A 119 5.29 2.37 -1.63
C PHE A 119 4.53 3.61 -2.08
N GLY A 120 5.12 4.36 -3.01
CA GLY A 120 4.43 5.56 -3.44
C GLY A 120 5.08 6.54 -4.41
N ALA A 121 6.40 6.63 -4.44
CA ALA A 121 7.09 7.48 -5.40
C ALA A 121 6.85 6.94 -6.82
N GLY A 122 6.29 7.77 -7.70
CA GLY A 122 6.09 7.42 -9.12
C GLY A 122 4.99 6.39 -9.43
N ILE A 123 4.19 5.96 -8.44
CA ILE A 123 3.05 5.08 -8.72
C ILE A 123 1.97 5.90 -9.43
N ASP A 124 1.72 5.54 -10.68
CA ASP A 124 0.58 6.00 -11.46
C ASP A 124 -0.24 4.82 -11.94
N MET A 125 -1.20 4.40 -11.11
CA MET A 125 -2.10 3.29 -11.40
C MET A 125 -3.55 3.81 -11.37
N PRO A 126 -4.17 4.06 -12.54
CA PRO A 126 -5.52 4.60 -12.61
C PRO A 126 -6.59 3.67 -12.00
N SER A 127 -6.37 2.35 -12.01
CA SER A 127 -7.33 1.34 -11.54
C SER A 127 -7.28 1.05 -10.03
N VAL A 128 -6.64 1.90 -9.22
CA VAL A 128 -6.69 1.77 -7.75
C VAL A 128 -8.11 2.07 -7.26
N ALA A 129 -8.84 1.01 -6.93
CA ALA A 129 -10.24 1.04 -6.53
C ALA A 129 -10.40 1.30 -5.03
N ALA A 130 -9.46 0.77 -4.23
CA ALA A 130 -9.50 0.89 -2.78
C ALA A 130 -8.10 1.08 -2.18
N VAL A 131 -8.02 1.97 -1.19
CA VAL A 131 -6.88 2.12 -0.29
C VAL A 131 -7.34 1.81 1.12
N PHE A 132 -6.59 0.97 1.81
CA PHE A 132 -6.83 0.63 3.21
C PHE A 132 -5.65 1.05 4.09
N HIS A 133 -5.92 1.50 5.31
CA HIS A 133 -4.89 1.80 6.30
C HIS A 133 -5.08 0.91 7.54
N TYR A 134 -4.05 0.14 7.89
CA TYR A 134 -3.93 -0.55 9.17
C TYR A 134 -3.09 0.29 10.13
N GLY A 135 -3.76 1.12 10.93
CA GLY A 135 -3.12 2.16 11.74
C GLY A 135 -2.87 3.47 10.97
N PRO A 136 -2.34 4.51 11.65
CA PRO A 136 -2.08 5.80 11.04
C PRO A 136 -0.95 5.72 10.04
N ALA A 137 -1.10 6.53 9.00
CA ALA A 137 0.02 6.95 8.16
C ALA A 137 1.05 7.71 9.01
N TYR A 138 2.27 7.87 8.50
CA TYR A 138 3.34 8.48 9.29
C TYR A 138 3.05 9.94 9.70
N ASN A 139 2.29 10.67 8.88
CA ASN A 139 1.78 12.01 9.18
C ASN A 139 0.56 12.34 8.33
N GLU A 140 -0.08 13.47 8.61
CA GLU A 140 -1.30 13.93 7.95
C GLU A 140 -1.13 14.14 6.44
N LEU A 141 0.02 14.67 6.00
CA LEU A 141 0.31 14.87 4.59
C LEU A 141 0.49 13.53 3.87
N GLN A 142 1.16 12.59 4.52
CA GLN A 142 1.33 11.24 4.02
C GLN A 142 -0.02 10.52 3.91
N TYR A 143 -0.89 10.64 4.91
CA TYR A 143 -2.25 10.12 4.83
C TYR A 143 -3.00 10.66 3.60
N ALA A 144 -2.93 11.98 3.37
CA ALA A 144 -3.56 12.61 2.23
C ALA A 144 -3.01 12.09 0.88
N GLN A 145 -1.70 11.89 0.78
CA GLN A 145 -1.06 11.34 -0.42
C GLN A 145 -1.44 9.87 -0.66
N GLU A 146 -1.43 9.05 0.39
CA GLU A 146 -1.72 7.62 0.33
C GLU A 146 -3.19 7.37 -0.04
N SER A 147 -4.12 8.01 0.67
CA SER A 147 -5.55 7.94 0.35
C SER A 147 -5.85 8.46 -1.06
N GLY A 148 -5.15 9.51 -1.49
CA GLY A 148 -5.24 10.08 -2.84
C GLY A 148 -4.71 9.20 -3.97
N ARG A 149 -4.15 8.02 -3.69
CA ARG A 149 -3.78 7.05 -4.75
C ARG A 149 -4.98 6.45 -5.44
N ALA A 150 -6.12 6.36 -4.74
CA ALA A 150 -7.38 6.00 -5.34
C ALA A 150 -7.95 7.13 -6.22
N GLY A 151 -8.98 6.82 -7.01
CA GLY A 151 -9.82 7.81 -7.68
C GLY A 151 -9.16 8.61 -8.80
N ARG A 152 -8.05 8.14 -9.37
CA ARG A 152 -7.29 8.88 -10.41
C ARG A 152 -8.04 8.97 -11.75
N MET A 153 -8.96 8.04 -11.98
CA MET A 153 -9.83 8.02 -13.15
C MET A 153 -10.96 9.06 -12.97
N PRO A 154 -11.20 9.96 -13.95
CA PRO A 154 -12.38 10.80 -13.94
C PRO A 154 -13.66 9.95 -13.88
N GLY A 155 -14.60 10.31 -13.01
CA GLY A 155 -15.87 9.59 -12.85
C GLY A 155 -15.80 8.28 -12.07
N SER A 156 -14.61 7.80 -11.66
CA SER A 156 -14.50 6.58 -10.85
C SER A 156 -14.92 6.81 -9.41
N VAL A 157 -15.75 5.95 -8.82
CA VAL A 157 -15.99 5.97 -7.36
C VAL A 157 -15.00 5.01 -6.70
N CYS A 158 -14.29 5.45 -5.66
CA CYS A 158 -13.29 4.64 -4.97
C CYS A 158 -13.44 4.71 -3.45
N LEU A 159 -12.79 3.79 -2.75
CA LEU A 159 -12.79 3.73 -1.27
C LEU A 159 -11.41 4.07 -0.70
N SER A 160 -11.39 4.89 0.36
CA SER A 160 -10.25 5.04 1.26
C SER A 160 -10.74 4.75 2.67
N ARG A 161 -10.40 3.58 3.23
CA ARG A 161 -10.87 3.14 4.54
C ARG A 161 -9.73 2.91 5.51
N SER A 162 -9.84 3.51 6.69
CA SER A 162 -8.80 3.49 7.70
C SER A 162 -9.28 2.78 8.97
N TYR A 163 -8.47 1.87 9.52
CA TYR A 163 -8.77 1.17 10.78
C TYR A 163 -7.82 1.65 11.86
N TYR A 164 -8.38 2.08 12.99
CA TYR A 164 -7.60 2.60 14.12
C TYR A 164 -8.13 2.06 15.44
N TRP A 165 -7.30 2.08 16.48
CA TRP A 165 -7.64 1.72 17.85
C TRP A 165 -6.91 2.67 18.80
N MET A 166 -7.46 2.94 19.98
CA MET A 166 -6.94 3.98 20.87
C MET A 166 -5.50 3.72 21.34
N ASP A 167 -5.20 2.47 21.70
CA ASP A 167 -3.88 2.10 22.24
C ASP A 167 -2.76 2.14 21.19
N ILE A 168 -3.08 2.43 19.92
CA ILE A 168 -2.06 2.54 18.88
C ILE A 168 -1.07 3.65 19.20
N LEU A 169 -1.53 4.80 19.72
CA LEU A 169 -0.65 5.91 20.09
C LEU A 169 0.31 5.53 21.22
N THR A 170 -0.15 4.74 22.20
CA THR A 170 0.71 4.22 23.28
C THR A 170 1.75 3.25 22.75
N GLN A 171 1.39 2.38 21.79
CA GLN A 171 2.33 1.48 21.13
C GLN A 171 3.36 2.27 20.31
N LEU A 172 2.90 3.29 19.59
CA LEU A 172 3.74 4.21 18.81
C LEU A 172 4.72 4.97 19.72
N HIS A 173 4.27 5.46 20.88
CA HIS A 173 5.11 6.15 21.86
C HIS A 173 6.23 5.24 22.40
N ARG A 174 5.93 3.97 22.69
CA ARG A 174 6.92 3.01 23.21
C ARG A 174 8.03 2.73 22.20
N HIS A 175 7.65 2.38 20.97
CA HIS A 175 8.59 2.11 19.88
C HIS A 175 9.43 3.34 19.50
N THR A 176 8.85 4.55 19.52
CA THR A 176 9.58 5.78 19.16
C THR A 176 10.52 6.24 20.27
N SER A 177 10.15 6.05 21.54
CA SER A 177 11.00 6.38 22.69
C SER A 177 12.20 5.45 22.78
N GLU A 178 12.01 4.15 22.57
CA GLU A 178 13.10 3.16 22.51
C GLU A 178 14.05 3.44 21.33
N ALA A 179 13.53 3.93 20.21
CA ALA A 179 14.32 4.30 19.04
C ALA A 179 14.96 5.70 19.09
N GLY A 180 14.74 6.49 20.16
CA GLY A 180 15.25 7.86 20.28
C GLY A 180 14.65 8.87 19.28
N LYS A 181 13.43 8.62 18.79
CA LYS A 181 12.76 9.39 17.72
C LYS A 181 11.58 10.21 18.25
N GLY A 182 11.84 11.20 19.13
CA GLY A 182 10.78 12.02 19.76
C GLY A 182 9.82 12.73 18.78
N ASP A 183 10.32 13.18 17.63
CA ASP A 183 9.54 13.83 16.56
C ASP A 183 8.62 12.84 15.78
N ALA A 184 8.90 11.53 15.84
CA ALA A 184 8.10 10.56 15.11
C ALA A 184 6.68 10.39 15.69
N LEU A 185 6.50 10.57 17.00
CA LEU A 185 5.18 10.45 17.62
C LEU A 185 4.26 11.62 17.24
N GLU A 186 4.75 12.85 17.34
CA GLU A 186 4.00 14.05 16.97
C GLU A 186 3.49 13.96 15.52
N ARG A 187 4.32 13.45 14.62
CA ARG A 187 3.95 13.20 13.22
C ARG A 187 2.81 12.19 13.10
N LEU A 188 2.86 11.08 13.82
CA LEU A 188 1.83 10.04 13.77
C LEU A 188 0.49 10.51 14.35
N GLU A 189 0.53 11.38 15.36
CA GLU A 189 -0.68 11.97 15.97
C GLU A 189 -1.50 12.78 14.97
N GLY A 190 -0.84 13.47 14.02
CA GLY A 190 -1.54 14.23 12.98
C GLY A 190 -2.37 13.34 12.04
N ALA A 191 -1.83 12.23 11.56
CA ALA A 191 -2.59 11.25 10.77
C ALA A 191 -3.70 10.59 11.58
N PHE A 192 -3.42 10.24 12.84
CA PHE A 192 -4.40 9.65 13.73
C PHE A 192 -5.58 10.60 13.99
N SER A 193 -5.32 11.90 14.13
CA SER A 193 -6.35 12.93 14.26
C SER A 193 -7.33 12.95 13.08
N ILE A 194 -6.83 12.78 11.85
CA ILE A 194 -7.68 12.65 10.66
C ILE A 194 -8.53 11.38 10.72
N MET A 195 -7.94 10.25 11.14
CA MET A 195 -8.67 8.98 11.21
C MET A 195 -9.79 9.01 12.26
N GLN A 196 -9.56 9.60 13.43
CA GLN A 196 -10.54 9.65 14.50
C GLN A 196 -11.55 10.80 14.38
N THR A 197 -11.47 11.61 13.32
CA THR A 197 -12.31 12.80 13.18
C THR A 197 -13.80 12.42 13.14
N GLU A 198 -14.60 13.15 13.90
CA GLU A 198 -16.07 13.11 13.79
C GLU A 198 -16.60 14.14 12.79
N GLU A 199 -15.70 14.95 12.25
CA GLU A 199 -16.03 15.97 11.26
C GLU A 199 -15.96 15.42 9.84
N CYS A 200 -16.41 16.22 8.87
CA CYS A 200 -16.31 15.85 7.47
C CYS A 200 -14.83 15.65 7.07
N SER A 201 -14.44 14.43 6.68
CA SER A 201 -13.06 14.11 6.29
C SER A 201 -12.54 15.01 5.17
N ARG A 202 -13.41 15.42 4.22
CA ARG A 202 -13.04 16.37 3.16
C ARG A 202 -12.75 17.77 3.66
N ARG A 203 -13.47 18.23 4.68
CA ARG A 203 -13.20 19.53 5.31
C ARG A 203 -11.80 19.49 5.91
N ILE A 204 -11.52 18.47 6.73
CA ILE A 204 -10.21 18.31 7.37
C ILE A 204 -9.07 18.19 6.34
N LEU A 205 -9.23 17.35 5.31
CA LEU A 205 -8.22 17.19 4.26
C LEU A 205 -8.04 18.46 3.41
N GLY A 206 -9.12 19.17 3.10
CA GLY A 206 -9.04 20.43 2.37
C GLY A 206 -8.43 21.57 3.20
N ASP A 207 -8.71 21.62 4.51
CA ASP A 207 -8.06 22.56 5.43
C ASP A 207 -6.55 22.27 5.49
N LEU A 208 -6.16 21.00 5.61
CA LEU A 208 -4.76 20.58 5.60
C LEU A 208 -4.05 20.95 4.30
N LEU A 209 -4.64 20.57 3.16
CA LEU A 209 -3.96 20.68 1.88
C LEU A 209 -4.04 22.09 1.32
N ASP A 210 -5.20 22.73 1.37
CA ASP A 210 -5.50 23.98 0.66
C ASP A 210 -5.66 25.20 1.60
N GLY A 211 -5.87 24.98 2.90
CA GLY A 211 -6.14 26.03 3.88
C GLY A 211 -7.58 26.54 3.88
N ASN A 212 -8.48 25.90 3.12
CA ASN A 212 -9.88 26.29 2.95
C ASN A 212 -10.78 25.07 2.65
N GLY A 213 -10.88 24.18 3.62
CA GLY A 213 -11.63 22.93 3.53
C GLY A 213 -13.13 23.10 3.36
N LEU A 214 -13.68 22.44 2.34
CA LEU A 214 -15.11 22.37 2.09
C LEU A 214 -15.65 20.99 2.50
N ALA A 215 -16.73 20.99 3.29
CA ALA A 215 -17.46 19.78 3.62
C ALA A 215 -18.16 19.18 2.39
N CYS A 216 -18.51 17.89 2.44
CA CYS A 216 -19.09 17.17 1.31
C CYS A 216 -20.29 17.89 0.68
N PHE A 217 -21.20 18.43 1.50
CA PHE A 217 -22.42 19.09 1.04
C PHE A 217 -22.20 20.49 0.45
N MET A 218 -21.02 21.08 0.66
CA MET A 218 -20.67 22.40 0.13
C MET A 218 -19.98 22.32 -1.24
N LEU A 219 -19.58 21.12 -1.66
CA LEU A 219 -18.98 20.90 -2.97
C LEU A 219 -20.07 20.84 -4.03
N ALA A 220 -19.99 21.74 -5.02
CA ALA A 220 -20.89 21.74 -6.16
C ALA A 220 -20.42 20.75 -7.24
N GLY A 221 -21.36 20.04 -7.86
CA GLY A 221 -21.13 19.17 -9.01
C GLY A 221 -21.63 17.73 -8.83
N ASP A 222 -21.92 17.07 -9.95
CA ASP A 222 -22.26 15.65 -9.98
C ASP A 222 -21.03 14.81 -9.60
N GLY A 223 -21.24 13.72 -8.84
CA GLY A 223 -20.18 12.76 -8.50
C GLY A 223 -19.41 13.01 -7.20
N VAL A 224 -19.90 13.87 -6.31
CA VAL A 224 -19.35 13.98 -4.94
C VAL A 224 -19.78 12.78 -4.10
N VAL A 225 -18.82 11.95 -3.71
CA VAL A 225 -18.99 10.71 -2.96
C VAL A 225 -18.88 10.99 -1.46
N PRO A 226 -19.95 11.10 -0.66
CA PRO A 226 -19.87 11.55 0.73
C PRO A 226 -18.97 10.65 1.61
N CYS A 227 -18.23 11.26 2.55
CA CYS A 227 -17.47 10.52 3.57
C CYS A 227 -18.40 9.91 4.64
N SER A 228 -17.92 8.93 5.40
CA SER A 228 -18.69 8.23 6.46
C SER A 228 -19.16 9.13 7.61
N CYS A 229 -18.57 10.32 7.79
CA CYS A 229 -19.04 11.29 8.78
C CYS A 229 -20.29 12.05 8.29
N CYS A 230 -20.43 12.25 6.98
CA CYS A 230 -21.56 12.96 6.39
C CYS A 230 -22.71 12.02 6.02
N VAL A 231 -22.41 10.84 5.49
CA VAL A 231 -23.40 9.82 5.12
C VAL A 231 -22.88 8.45 5.55
N LYS A 232 -23.60 7.81 6.48
CA LYS A 232 -23.24 6.52 7.05
C LYS A 232 -23.37 5.41 6.01
N ASP A 233 -24.56 5.26 5.44
CA ASP A 233 -24.87 4.21 4.49
C ASP A 233 -24.70 4.72 3.06
N TYR A 234 -23.61 4.33 2.42
CA TYR A 234 -23.35 4.62 1.01
C TYR A 234 -22.57 3.45 0.43
N GLU A 235 -23.05 2.92 -0.69
CA GLU A 235 -22.40 1.84 -1.41
C GLU A 235 -21.50 2.41 -2.50
N VAL A 236 -20.27 1.90 -2.57
CA VAL A 236 -19.30 2.31 -3.59
C VAL A 236 -19.57 1.51 -4.85
N ASP A 237 -19.82 2.20 -5.96
CA ASP A 237 -19.99 1.58 -7.27
C ASP A 237 -18.63 1.36 -7.96
N TYR A 238 -18.29 0.11 -8.22
CA TYR A 238 -17.06 -0.30 -8.91
C TYR A 238 -17.28 -0.66 -10.39
N SER A 239 -18.49 -0.42 -10.95
CA SER A 239 -18.85 -0.75 -12.33
C SER A 239 -17.96 -0.11 -13.41
N TRP A 240 -17.27 0.97 -13.06
CA TRP A 240 -16.33 1.68 -13.94
C TRP A 240 -15.03 0.90 -14.22
N ILE A 241 -14.74 -0.17 -13.48
CA ILE A 241 -13.49 -0.92 -13.60
C ILE A 241 -13.63 -1.99 -14.69
N PRO A 242 -12.74 -2.01 -15.70
CA PRO A 242 -12.84 -3.00 -16.76
C PRO A 242 -12.46 -4.40 -16.28
N ALA A 243 -13.12 -5.41 -16.85
CA ALA A 243 -12.77 -6.82 -16.70
C ALA A 243 -11.35 -7.10 -17.20
N LEU A 244 -10.69 -8.10 -16.61
CA LEU A 244 -9.42 -8.61 -17.10
C LEU A 244 -9.59 -9.24 -18.49
N PRO A 245 -8.60 -9.09 -19.38
CA PRO A 245 -8.63 -9.80 -20.66
C PRO A 245 -8.68 -11.31 -20.42
N ALA A 246 -9.42 -12.03 -21.28
CA ALA A 246 -9.47 -13.47 -21.23
C ALA A 246 -8.05 -14.06 -21.37
N PRO A 247 -7.71 -15.17 -20.68
CA PRO A 247 -6.43 -15.83 -20.86
C PRO A 247 -6.25 -16.17 -22.34
N VAL A 248 -5.13 -15.74 -22.94
CA VAL A 248 -4.75 -16.17 -24.28
C VAL A 248 -4.54 -17.68 -24.21
N GLN A 249 -5.36 -18.45 -24.91
CA GLN A 249 -5.13 -19.89 -25.04
C GLN A 249 -3.90 -20.09 -25.90
N VAL A 250 -2.79 -20.51 -25.30
CA VAL A 250 -1.66 -21.05 -26.04
C VAL A 250 -2.11 -22.41 -26.55
N GLN A 251 -2.31 -22.55 -27.85
CA GLN A 251 -2.44 -23.85 -28.48
C GLN A 251 -1.08 -24.53 -28.37
N ASP A 252 -0.99 -25.54 -27.51
CA ASP A 252 0.09 -26.52 -27.55
C ASP A 252 -0.10 -27.37 -28.81
N ASP A 253 0.30 -26.84 -29.97
CA ASP A 253 0.45 -27.65 -31.19
C ASP A 253 1.69 -28.53 -31.02
N MET A 254 1.55 -29.60 -30.23
CA MET A 254 2.43 -30.75 -30.23
C MET A 254 2.08 -31.64 -31.43
N ASP A 255 2.53 -31.27 -32.62
CA ASP A 255 2.64 -32.19 -33.74
C ASP A 255 3.97 -32.95 -33.62
N ILE A 256 3.97 -34.02 -32.81
CA ILE A 256 4.95 -35.11 -32.97
C ILE A 256 4.31 -36.11 -33.91
N SER A 257 4.49 -35.90 -35.22
CA SER A 257 4.24 -36.93 -36.21
C SER A 257 5.36 -37.96 -36.15
N GLU A 258 5.06 -39.15 -35.62
CA GLU A 258 5.85 -40.36 -35.83
C GLU A 258 5.83 -40.70 -37.33
N ASP A 259 6.94 -40.44 -38.03
CA ASP A 259 7.14 -40.93 -39.40
C ASP A 259 8.25 -41.98 -39.38
N GLU A 260 7.86 -43.24 -39.57
CA GLU A 260 8.77 -44.38 -39.68
C GLU A 260 9.30 -44.54 -41.12
N GLY A 261 10.62 -44.34 -41.26
CA GLY A 261 11.50 -45.11 -42.16
C GLY A 261 12.18 -44.35 -43.31
N PRO A 262 13.13 -44.96 -44.05
CA PRO A 262 14.00 -46.08 -43.71
C PRO A 262 15.50 -45.68 -43.67
N ALA A 263 16.29 -46.53 -43.01
CA ALA A 263 17.74 -46.43 -42.90
C ALA A 263 18.47 -46.35 -44.26
N ARG A 264 19.48 -45.47 -44.35
CA ARG A 264 20.62 -45.59 -45.27
C ARG A 264 21.81 -44.72 -44.85
N ASP A 265 22.88 -45.41 -44.48
CA ASP A 265 24.32 -45.11 -44.50
C ASP A 265 24.79 -43.65 -44.68
N LEU A 266 25.72 -43.22 -43.80
CA LEU A 266 27.16 -43.16 -44.14
C LEU A 266 28.00 -42.54 -42.97
N LEU A 267 28.93 -43.35 -42.48
CA LEU A 267 30.32 -43.02 -42.10
C LEU A 267 30.65 -42.34 -40.75
N ASN A 268 31.19 -43.18 -39.85
CA ASN A 268 32.47 -43.06 -39.14
C ASN A 268 32.94 -41.70 -38.59
N PHE A 269 33.14 -41.64 -37.27
CA PHE A 269 34.44 -41.44 -36.59
C PHE A 269 34.23 -41.77 -35.08
N ASP A 270 34.63 -42.97 -34.63
CA ASP A 270 35.86 -43.25 -33.85
C ASP A 270 35.75 -42.84 -32.36
N GLN A 271 35.22 -43.70 -31.48
CA GLN A 271 35.91 -44.62 -30.54
C GLN A 271 36.85 -43.98 -29.47
N SER A 272 36.25 -43.71 -28.30
CA SER A 272 36.55 -44.33 -26.99
C SER A 272 37.80 -43.95 -26.12
N PRO A 273 37.69 -44.17 -24.78
CA PRO A 273 38.44 -43.50 -23.68
C PRO A 273 39.51 -44.43 -23.04
N PRO A 274 40.12 -44.21 -21.83
CA PRO A 274 39.51 -44.34 -20.47
C PRO A 274 40.15 -43.36 -19.42
N SER A 275 39.88 -43.28 -18.11
CA SER A 275 39.88 -44.27 -17.00
C SER A 275 39.60 -43.52 -15.65
N SER A 276 38.59 -43.87 -14.84
CA SER A 276 38.61 -44.73 -13.63
C SER A 276 39.07 -44.12 -12.29
N ILE A 277 38.40 -44.54 -11.21
CA ILE A 277 38.73 -44.50 -9.74
C ILE A 277 38.10 -43.30 -9.00
N GLY A 278 37.36 -43.45 -7.88
CA GLY A 278 37.03 -44.59 -7.03
C GLY A 278 36.09 -44.18 -5.88
N TYR A 279 35.45 -45.17 -5.27
CA TYR A 279 34.56 -45.13 -4.09
C TYR A 279 35.25 -44.59 -2.82
N CYS A 280 34.47 -44.08 -1.85
CA CYS A 280 34.28 -44.72 -0.53
C CYS A 280 33.31 -43.91 0.37
N GLU A 281 32.49 -44.67 1.08
CA GLU A 281 31.45 -44.32 2.05
C GLU A 281 32.02 -44.13 3.48
N ASP A 282 31.08 -43.85 4.41
CA ASP A 282 31.08 -44.10 5.86
C ASP A 282 31.80 -43.09 6.76
N SER A 283 31.29 -42.70 7.94
CA SER A 283 30.08 -43.01 8.70
C SER A 283 30.10 -42.18 10.01
N ASP A 284 28.91 -41.84 10.53
CA ASP A 284 28.49 -41.76 11.94
C ASP A 284 29.42 -41.20 13.03
N ASN A 285 28.91 -40.25 13.85
CA ASN A 285 28.35 -40.61 15.17
C ASN A 285 27.59 -39.48 15.87
N SER A 286 26.52 -39.91 16.54
CA SER A 286 25.60 -39.26 17.48
C SER A 286 26.21 -38.62 18.74
N LYS A 287 25.55 -37.56 19.27
CA LYS A 287 24.83 -37.55 20.57
C LYS A 287 24.42 -36.14 21.07
N ASP A 288 23.13 -36.01 21.34
CA ASP A 288 22.40 -35.34 22.43
C ASP A 288 23.07 -34.23 23.27
N SER A 289 22.41 -33.08 23.37
CA SER A 289 21.81 -32.58 24.63
C SER A 289 20.98 -31.31 24.40
N ASP A 290 19.81 -31.29 25.02
CA ASP A 290 18.94 -30.13 25.26
C ASP A 290 19.74 -28.94 25.82
N ASP A 291 19.45 -27.71 25.36
CA ASP A 291 19.07 -26.66 26.29
C ASP A 291 18.46 -25.42 25.62
N SER A 292 17.59 -24.83 26.43
CA SER A 292 16.67 -23.70 26.27
C SER A 292 17.19 -22.37 25.71
N ASN A 293 16.21 -21.60 25.20
CA ASN A 293 16.08 -20.13 25.16
C ASN A 293 17.33 -19.29 24.84
N ASP A 294 17.29 -18.63 23.68
CA ASP A 294 17.20 -17.17 23.59
C ASP A 294 17.15 -16.79 22.11
N SER A 295 15.93 -16.55 21.60
CA SER A 295 15.77 -15.87 20.32
C SER A 295 15.83 -14.37 20.61
N ASP A 296 17.03 -13.82 20.47
CA ASP A 296 17.29 -12.39 20.33
C ASP A 296 16.54 -11.85 19.08
N ASP A 297 15.28 -11.47 19.25
CA ASP A 297 14.56 -10.61 18.30
C ASP A 297 15.12 -9.19 18.44
N SER A 298 16.23 -8.94 17.74
CA SER A 298 16.82 -7.61 17.59
C SER A 298 16.93 -7.26 16.11
N ASP A 299 15.89 -6.60 15.57
CA ASP A 299 16.01 -5.39 14.73
C ASP A 299 14.62 -4.95 14.18
N ASP A 300 13.77 -4.40 15.05
CA ASP A 300 12.45 -3.85 14.71
C ASP A 300 12.51 -2.33 14.49
N GLY A 301 13.23 -1.95 13.44
CA GLY A 301 13.29 -0.57 12.98
C GLY A 301 12.00 -0.14 12.27
N LEU A 302 11.51 1.05 12.61
CA LEU A 302 10.76 1.93 11.70
C LEU A 302 11.66 2.21 10.49
N TYR A 303 11.78 1.25 9.57
CA TYR A 303 12.59 1.33 8.34
C TYR A 303 11.86 2.26 7.35
N MET A 304 11.95 3.55 7.66
CA MET A 304 11.62 4.62 6.74
C MET A 304 12.74 4.71 5.72
N LEU A 305 12.40 4.77 4.44
CA LEU A 305 13.33 5.29 3.45
C LEU A 305 13.70 6.72 3.87
N PRO A 306 14.97 7.13 3.73
CA PRO A 306 15.35 8.52 3.97
C PRO A 306 14.47 9.42 3.11
N PRO A 307 14.00 10.57 3.63
CA PRO A 307 13.33 11.56 2.80
C PRO A 307 14.24 11.86 1.61
N GLN A 308 13.75 11.70 0.38
CA GLN A 308 14.40 12.39 -0.72
C GLN A 308 14.34 13.88 -0.39
N GLU A 309 15.49 14.54 -0.43
CA GLU A 309 15.65 15.96 -0.12
C GLU A 309 14.66 16.80 -0.95
N GLN A 310 13.48 17.03 -0.38
CA GLN A 310 12.68 18.19 -0.68
C GLN A 310 13.12 19.24 0.34
N THR A 311 13.91 20.18 -0.15
CA THR A 311 14.39 21.37 0.53
C THR A 311 13.26 22.03 1.33
N SER A 312 13.32 21.89 2.66
CA SER A 312 12.41 22.52 3.60
C SER A 312 12.88 23.94 3.90
N LEU A 313 12.00 24.92 3.79
CA LEU A 313 12.18 26.24 4.40
C LEU A 313 10.85 26.76 4.99
N LEU A 314 10.41 26.16 6.09
CA LEU A 314 9.43 26.79 6.98
C LEU A 314 10.09 27.91 7.80
N PRO A 315 9.53 29.13 7.89
CA PRO A 315 9.87 30.09 8.93
C PRO A 315 8.91 30.02 10.13
N ALA A 316 9.46 30.38 11.28
CA ALA A 316 8.78 30.53 12.56
C ALA A 316 7.53 31.43 12.50
N LEU A 317 6.47 30.98 13.18
CA LEU A 317 5.24 31.72 13.44
C LEU A 317 5.52 32.84 14.45
N GLY A 318 5.49 34.09 13.99
CA GLY A 318 5.38 35.28 14.83
C GLY A 318 3.91 35.52 15.21
N GLN A 319 3.67 35.79 16.48
CA GLN A 319 2.36 36.16 17.05
C GLN A 319 1.75 37.36 16.32
N ALA A 320 0.61 37.17 15.65
CA ALA A 320 -0.21 38.25 15.14
C ALA A 320 -1.33 38.56 16.14
N ARG A 321 -1.31 39.78 16.70
CA ARG A 321 -2.40 40.36 17.48
C ARG A 321 -3.64 40.56 16.60
N MET A 322 -4.79 40.11 17.08
CA MET A 322 -6.12 40.43 16.55
C MET A 322 -6.38 41.95 16.63
N PRO A 323 -6.93 42.61 15.60
CA PRO A 323 -7.53 43.93 15.77
C PRO A 323 -8.93 43.79 16.39
N ALA A 324 -9.23 44.68 17.34
CA ALA A 324 -10.51 44.77 18.03
C ALA A 324 -11.66 45.14 17.06
N PRO A 325 -12.91 44.75 17.37
CA PRO A 325 -14.06 45.11 16.54
C PRO A 325 -14.34 46.61 16.63
N LEU A 326 -14.50 47.25 15.47
CA LEU A 326 -15.14 48.56 15.38
C LEU A 326 -16.67 48.33 15.39
N LEU A 327 -17.30 49.04 16.33
CA LEU A 327 -18.73 49.21 16.65
C LEU A 327 -19.75 48.83 15.57
#